data_AF-A0A519N942-F1
#
_entry.id   AF-A0A519N942-F1
#
_cell.length_a   1.000
_cell.length_b   1.000
_cell.length_c   1.000
_cell.angle_alpha   90.00
_cell.angle_beta   90.00
_cell.angle_gamma   90.00
#
_symmetry.space_group_name_H-M   'P 1'
#
loop_
_entity.id
_entity.type
_entity.pdbx_description
1 polymer ?
#
loop_
_entity_poly.entity_id
_entity_poly.type
_entity_poly.pdbx_seq_one_letter_code
_entity_poly.pdbx_strand_id
1 'polypeptide(L)'
;MASLYQVKVKAIDIENKSVLLTIDSIHPDAMYFTDNLAFALRLLHDSATGDSPIAKSFDAHCLFDDNWLTQNTKGYISKSELREVKTPEIETIKTDGKESFWFGETDEASATLFVQFTSNLWLRHLSAGSSWKSTAYPSEVDFLDRAPIDPSTDTSAFSDDYGNSGGWISVKSHTLKPSESSWPDEVFIPIYTEKSYRRISKISGAELTKAKFDELLFKTVFALDRNGFKSFGILVPKDGRYGILGFSKGGYSGSYFDPADVLTFGAAEFNANDTSKAVKFAVEA
;
A
#
# COMPACT_ATOMS: atom_id res chain seq x y z
N MET A 1 3.36 2.15 -10.08
CA MET A 1 3.07 3.58 -10.38
C MET A 1 4.34 4.38 -10.13
N ALA A 2 4.65 5.36 -10.97
CA ALA A 2 5.76 6.29 -10.72
C ALA A 2 5.44 7.17 -9.50
N SER A 3 6.46 7.54 -8.73
CA SER A 3 6.30 8.54 -7.66
C SER A 3 6.12 9.92 -8.25
N LEU A 4 5.14 10.65 -7.75
CA LEU A 4 4.74 11.97 -8.22
C LEU A 4 5.34 13.08 -7.35
N TYR A 5 5.40 12.85 -6.04
CA TYR A 5 5.83 13.84 -5.06
C TYR A 5 6.89 13.29 -4.11
N GLN A 6 7.79 14.17 -3.69
CA GLN A 6 8.60 14.01 -2.48
C GLN A 6 7.91 14.79 -1.36
N VAL A 7 7.54 14.10 -0.28
CA VAL A 7 6.81 14.70 0.85
C VAL A 7 7.73 14.72 2.06
N LYS A 8 7.65 15.78 2.88
CA LYS A 8 8.42 15.95 4.10
C LYS A 8 7.56 16.54 5.21
N VAL A 9 7.72 16.05 6.44
CA VAL A 9 7.08 16.64 7.63
C VAL A 9 7.87 17.87 8.06
N LYS A 10 7.26 19.05 7.93
CA LYS A 10 7.80 20.34 8.40
C LYS A 10 7.57 20.51 9.90
N ALA A 11 6.37 20.20 10.39
CA ALA A 11 6.02 20.30 11.81
C ALA A 11 4.87 19.35 12.17
N ILE A 12 4.81 18.91 13.43
CA ILE A 12 3.71 18.14 14.01
C ILE A 12 3.23 18.86 15.26
N ASP A 13 1.92 19.02 15.38
CA ASP A 13 1.25 19.53 16.57
C ASP A 13 0.28 18.46 17.08
N ILE A 14 0.72 17.72 18.11
CA ILE A 14 -0.02 16.59 18.67
C ILE A 14 -1.29 17.05 19.41
N GLU A 15 -1.25 18.22 20.04
CA GLU A 15 -2.37 18.77 20.81
C GLU A 15 -3.51 19.18 19.88
N ASN A 16 -3.18 19.88 18.80
CA ASN A 16 -4.14 20.31 17.78
C ASN A 16 -4.40 19.26 16.68
N LYS A 17 -3.82 18.06 16.83
CA LYS A 17 -3.96 16.92 15.91
C LYS A 17 -3.61 17.29 14.47
N SER A 18 -2.54 18.05 14.27
CA SER A 18 -2.22 18.58 12.95
C SER A 18 -0.78 18.34 12.53
N VAL A 19 -0.56 18.36 11.22
CA VAL A 19 0.76 18.26 10.60
C VAL A 19 0.88 19.31 9.51
N LEU A 20 2.09 19.84 9.36
CA LEU A 20 2.48 20.68 8.24
C LEU A 20 3.45 19.89 7.36
N LEU A 21 3.09 19.69 6.10
CA LEU A 21 3.87 18.97 5.11
C LEU A 21 4.45 19.93 4.09
N THR A 22 5.67 19.68 3.65
CA THR A 22 6.23 20.21 2.41
C THR A 22 6.10 19.13 1.35
N ILE A 23 5.62 19.50 0.17
CA ILE A 23 5.38 18.61 -0.97
C ILE A 23 6.14 19.18 -2.14
N ASP A 24 7.17 18.49 -2.61
CA ASP A 24 7.94 18.86 -3.78
C ASP A 24 7.55 17.94 -4.94
N SER A 25 7.31 18.51 -6.12
CA SER A 25 7.04 17.70 -7.32
C SER A 25 8.33 17.03 -7.78
N ILE A 26 8.25 15.75 -8.14
CA ILE A 26 9.38 15.01 -8.73
C ILE A 26 9.01 14.37 -10.08
N HIS A 27 7.83 14.69 -10.59
CA HIS A 27 7.32 14.19 -11.86
C HIS A 27 6.63 15.34 -12.63
N PRO A 28 6.87 15.49 -13.95
CA PRO A 28 6.30 16.59 -14.73
C PRO A 28 4.77 16.61 -14.71
N ASP A 29 4.13 15.45 -14.61
CA ASP A 29 2.66 15.35 -14.50
C ASP A 29 2.12 15.65 -13.09
N ALA A 30 2.96 16.07 -12.15
CA ALA A 30 2.63 16.28 -10.74
C ALA A 30 2.86 17.73 -10.30
N MET A 31 2.54 18.70 -11.17
CA MET A 31 2.73 20.14 -10.92
C MET A 31 1.47 20.83 -10.35
N TYR A 32 0.48 20.06 -9.89
CA TYR A 32 -0.73 20.59 -9.28
C TYR A 32 -0.79 20.19 -7.80
N PHE A 33 -1.00 21.18 -6.94
CA PHE A 33 -1.19 20.97 -5.51
C PHE A 33 -2.62 21.32 -5.14
N THR A 34 -3.17 20.63 -4.16
CA THR A 34 -4.57 20.74 -3.80
C THR A 34 -4.77 20.50 -2.31
N ASP A 35 -5.76 21.15 -1.74
CA ASP A 35 -6.24 20.92 -0.38
C ASP A 35 -7.26 19.77 -0.29
N ASN A 36 -7.51 19.03 -1.38
CA ASN A 36 -8.42 17.89 -1.39
C ASN A 36 -8.09 16.86 -0.28
N LEU A 37 -9.12 16.42 0.45
CA LEU A 37 -8.94 15.53 1.61
C LEU A 37 -8.44 14.13 1.20
N ALA A 38 -8.85 13.61 0.04
CA ALA A 38 -8.39 12.32 -0.45
C ALA A 38 -6.91 12.39 -0.87
N PHE A 39 -6.49 13.49 -1.48
CA PHE A 39 -5.08 13.77 -1.77
C PHE A 39 -4.24 13.78 -0.48
N ALA A 40 -4.69 14.53 0.54
CA ALA A 40 -4.04 14.56 1.85
C ALA A 40 -3.98 13.17 2.52
N LEU A 41 -5.09 12.42 2.53
CA LEU A 41 -5.16 11.09 3.12
C LEU A 41 -4.17 10.13 2.46
N ARG A 42 -4.05 10.19 1.13
CA ARG A 42 -3.13 9.35 0.38
C ARG A 42 -1.67 9.72 0.61
N LEU A 43 -1.32 11.02 0.62
CA LEU A 43 0.03 11.47 1.00
C LEU A 43 0.44 10.87 2.34
N LEU A 44 -0.47 10.90 3.32
CA LEU A 44 -0.24 10.41 4.67
C LEU A 44 -0.19 8.88 4.75
N HIS A 45 -1.04 8.18 4.03
CA HIS A 45 -1.04 6.71 3.99
C HIS A 45 0.23 6.17 3.28
N ASP A 46 0.75 6.82 2.24
CA ASP A 46 1.99 6.40 1.55
C ASP A 46 3.22 6.42 2.48
N SER A 47 3.19 7.23 3.56
CA SER A 47 4.24 7.24 4.60
C SER A 47 4.10 6.14 5.65
N ALA A 48 2.95 5.48 5.69
CA ALA A 48 2.55 4.62 6.78
C ALA A 48 3.09 3.19 6.62
N THR A 49 3.82 2.71 7.60
CA THR A 49 4.23 1.30 7.68
C THR A 49 3.08 0.45 8.21
N GLY A 50 3.02 -0.84 7.86
CA GLY A 50 1.93 -1.76 8.24
C GLY A 50 1.58 -1.84 9.74
N ASP A 51 2.46 -1.38 10.63
CA ASP A 51 2.19 -1.32 12.07
C ASP A 51 1.46 -0.06 12.55
N SER A 52 1.40 1.00 11.74
CA SER A 52 0.78 2.26 12.13
C SER A 52 -0.75 2.16 12.12
N PRO A 53 -1.44 2.98 12.95
CA PRO A 53 -2.90 2.97 12.98
C PRO A 53 -3.51 3.22 11.60
N ILE A 54 -3.05 4.22 10.86
CA ILE A 54 -3.62 4.57 9.55
C ILE A 54 -3.41 3.45 8.53
N ALA A 55 -2.25 2.76 8.56
CA ALA A 55 -2.02 1.62 7.69
C ALA A 55 -2.90 0.43 8.09
N LYS A 56 -3.22 0.23 9.37
CA LYS A 56 -4.08 -0.89 9.80
C LYS A 56 -5.56 -0.68 9.49
N SER A 57 -5.99 0.58 9.44
CA SER A 57 -7.41 0.92 9.38
C SER A 57 -8.04 0.65 8.01
N PHE A 58 -7.26 0.75 6.93
CA PHE A 58 -7.73 0.42 5.58
C PHE A 58 -6.58 -0.01 4.67
N ASP A 59 -6.95 -0.63 3.56
CA ASP A 59 -6.01 -1.05 2.53
C ASP A 59 -5.81 0.06 1.49
N ALA A 60 -4.65 0.06 0.83
CA ALA A 60 -4.33 1.05 -0.21
C ALA A 60 -5.40 1.13 -1.32
N HIS A 61 -6.11 0.04 -1.64
CA HIS A 61 -7.18 0.04 -2.64
C HIS A 61 -8.35 0.97 -2.29
N CYS A 62 -8.62 1.18 -1.00
CA CYS A 62 -9.65 2.11 -0.54
C CYS A 62 -9.37 3.55 -0.99
N LEU A 63 -8.10 3.91 -1.21
CA LEU A 63 -7.69 5.23 -1.70
C LEU A 63 -7.94 5.44 -3.21
N PHE A 64 -8.46 4.42 -3.89
CA PHE A 64 -8.82 4.45 -5.32
C PHE A 64 -10.32 4.20 -5.52
N ASP A 65 -11.09 3.99 -4.45
CA ASP A 65 -12.52 3.75 -4.49
C ASP A 65 -13.26 5.03 -4.08
N ASP A 66 -13.87 5.70 -5.05
CA ASP A 66 -14.56 6.97 -4.86
C ASP A 66 -15.72 6.87 -3.84
N ASN A 67 -16.43 5.73 -3.80
CA ASN A 67 -17.49 5.52 -2.81
C ASN A 67 -16.90 5.41 -1.41
N TRP A 68 -15.78 4.71 -1.27
CA TRP A 68 -15.09 4.60 0.00
C TRP A 68 -14.56 5.96 0.47
N LEU A 69 -13.92 6.71 -0.43
CA LEU A 69 -13.39 8.04 -0.15
C LEU A 69 -14.50 9.01 0.28
N THR A 70 -15.61 9.02 -0.45
CA THR A 70 -16.82 9.81 -0.15
C THR A 70 -17.30 9.57 1.28
N GLN A 71 -17.36 8.31 1.72
CA GLN A 71 -17.96 7.93 2.99
C GLN A 71 -17.02 7.97 4.20
N ASN A 72 -15.69 7.91 3.99
CA ASN A 72 -14.74 7.63 5.07
C ASN A 72 -13.70 8.73 5.29
N THR A 73 -13.35 9.53 4.28
CA THR A 73 -12.21 10.45 4.37
C THR A 73 -12.32 11.45 5.53
N LYS A 74 -13.49 12.06 5.73
CA LYS A 74 -13.77 12.99 6.83
C LYS A 74 -13.69 12.34 8.23
N GLY A 75 -13.73 11.01 8.30
CA GLY A 75 -13.49 10.26 9.53
C GLY A 75 -12.02 10.25 9.97
N TYR A 76 -11.08 10.43 9.06
CA TYR A 76 -9.63 10.46 9.33
C TYR A 76 -9.08 11.88 9.39
N ILE A 77 -9.47 12.71 8.41
CA ILE A 77 -8.98 14.08 8.23
C ILE A 77 -10.16 15.02 8.26
N SER A 78 -10.18 15.93 9.23
CA SER A 78 -11.25 16.93 9.37
C SER A 78 -11.03 18.15 8.49
N LYS A 79 -9.77 18.49 8.19
CA LYS A 79 -9.41 19.66 7.40
C LYS A 79 -8.10 19.47 6.66
N SER A 80 -8.01 20.00 5.46
CA SER A 80 -6.79 20.13 4.67
C SER A 80 -6.77 21.55 4.09
N GLU A 81 -5.62 22.20 4.08
CA GLU A 81 -5.45 23.59 3.67
C GLU A 81 -4.11 23.77 2.98
N LEU A 82 -4.17 24.18 1.71
CA LEU A 82 -3.00 24.51 0.91
C LEU A 82 -2.58 25.96 1.23
N ARG A 83 -1.33 26.17 1.63
CA ARG A 83 -0.86 27.48 2.12
C ARG A 83 0.08 28.17 1.16
N GLU A 84 1.29 27.66 1.04
CA GLU A 84 2.32 28.22 0.16
C GLU A 84 2.35 27.32 -1.07
N VAL A 85 2.27 27.90 -2.26
CA VAL A 85 2.43 27.17 -3.53
C VAL A 85 3.48 27.91 -4.34
N LYS A 86 4.56 27.20 -4.66
CA LYS A 86 5.55 27.64 -5.62
C LYS A 86 5.31 26.86 -6.91
N THR A 87 4.87 27.57 -7.93
CA THR A 87 4.76 27.05 -9.29
C THR A 87 6.02 27.44 -10.04
N PRO A 88 6.64 26.53 -10.82
CA PRO A 88 7.79 26.87 -11.64
C PRO A 88 7.42 27.95 -12.67
N GLU A 89 8.36 28.82 -13.00
CA GLU A 89 8.19 29.75 -14.12
C GLU A 89 8.24 28.94 -15.42
N ILE A 90 7.17 29.00 -16.21
CA ILE A 90 7.07 28.28 -17.47
C ILE A 90 7.96 28.98 -18.50
N GLU A 91 9.20 28.52 -18.66
CA GLU A 91 10.17 29.21 -19.51
C GLU A 91 10.19 28.69 -20.95
N THR A 92 10.12 27.37 -21.21
CA THR A 92 10.10 26.83 -22.59
C THR A 92 9.64 25.37 -22.70
N ILE A 93 8.79 25.07 -23.70
CA ILE A 93 8.51 23.69 -24.14
C ILE A 93 9.76 23.15 -24.88
N LYS A 94 10.30 22.01 -24.45
CA LYS A 94 11.36 21.28 -25.17
C LYS A 94 10.82 19.99 -25.77
N THR A 95 11.46 19.54 -26.85
CA THR A 95 11.11 18.32 -27.58
C THR A 95 12.36 17.46 -27.74
N ASP A 96 12.29 16.17 -27.42
CA ASP A 96 13.40 15.21 -27.66
C ASP A 96 13.32 14.51 -29.04
N GLY A 97 12.37 14.93 -29.87
CA GLY A 97 12.10 14.37 -31.19
C GLY A 97 11.03 13.27 -31.19
N LYS A 98 10.56 12.81 -30.01
CA LYS A 98 9.41 11.90 -29.87
C LYS A 98 8.29 12.53 -29.06
N GLU A 99 8.61 13.26 -28.00
CA GLU A 99 7.64 13.88 -27.11
C GLU A 99 8.06 15.30 -26.77
N SER A 100 7.06 16.16 -26.60
CA SER A 100 7.24 17.50 -26.04
C SER A 100 7.07 17.40 -24.53
N PHE A 101 8.06 17.83 -23.77
CA PHE A 101 8.05 17.77 -22.32
C PHE A 101 8.62 19.06 -21.71
N TRP A 102 8.18 19.35 -20.50
CA TRP A 102 8.69 20.43 -19.67
C TRP A 102 9.94 19.91 -18.95
N PHE A 103 11.14 20.12 -19.48
CA PHE A 103 12.38 19.83 -18.76
C PHE A 103 13.01 21.12 -18.24
N GLY A 104 12.85 21.31 -16.93
CA GLY A 104 13.38 22.40 -16.12
C GLY A 104 12.68 22.58 -14.76
N GLU A 105 11.48 22.02 -14.55
CA GLU A 105 10.48 22.66 -13.69
C GLU A 105 10.07 21.90 -12.41
N THR A 106 10.38 20.60 -12.25
CA THR A 106 9.96 19.86 -11.04
C THR A 106 10.68 20.34 -9.79
N ASP A 107 11.96 20.69 -9.92
CA ASP A 107 12.86 21.01 -8.78
C ASP A 107 12.45 22.29 -8.05
N GLU A 108 11.52 23.06 -8.62
CA GLU A 108 11.00 24.28 -8.04
C GLU A 108 9.52 24.21 -7.66
N ALA A 109 8.77 23.25 -8.21
CA ALA A 109 7.36 23.09 -7.89
C ALA A 109 7.21 22.52 -6.47
N SER A 110 6.71 23.32 -5.54
CA SER A 110 6.53 22.90 -4.15
C SER A 110 5.29 23.50 -3.52
N ALA A 111 4.77 22.85 -2.48
CA ALA A 111 3.72 23.42 -1.67
C ALA A 111 3.83 23.06 -0.19
N THR A 112 3.27 23.93 0.66
CA THR A 112 3.03 23.64 2.07
C THR A 112 1.57 23.25 2.28
N LEU A 113 1.34 22.02 2.74
CA LEU A 113 0.00 21.49 3.04
C LEU A 113 -0.17 21.35 4.56
N PHE A 114 -1.20 22.00 5.10
CA PHE A 114 -1.65 21.78 6.47
C PHE A 114 -2.74 20.71 6.48
N VAL A 115 -2.61 19.72 7.37
CA VAL A 115 -3.62 18.67 7.53
C VAL A 115 -3.99 18.55 9.00
N GLN A 116 -5.30 18.54 9.28
CA GLN A 116 -5.85 18.31 10.61
C GLN A 116 -6.58 16.97 10.66
N PHE A 117 -6.17 16.14 11.61
CA PHE A 117 -6.73 14.83 11.85
C PHE A 117 -7.87 14.88 12.87
N THR A 118 -8.76 13.91 12.77
CA THR A 118 -9.84 13.71 13.74
C THR A 118 -9.31 13.16 15.08
N SER A 119 -8.19 12.42 15.04
CA SER A 119 -7.49 11.84 16.20
C SER A 119 -5.97 12.03 16.11
N ASN A 120 -5.31 12.28 17.25
CA ASN A 120 -3.84 12.36 17.30
C ASN A 120 -3.16 11.01 17.05
N LEU A 121 -3.89 9.91 17.20
CA LEU A 121 -3.38 8.56 16.98
C LEU A 121 -3.02 8.32 15.51
N TRP A 122 -3.66 9.04 14.58
CA TRP A 122 -3.33 9.01 13.16
C TRP A 122 -1.98 9.66 12.82
N LEU A 123 -1.40 10.44 13.73
CA LEU A 123 -0.08 11.06 13.55
C LEU A 123 1.08 10.15 13.96
N ARG A 124 0.81 8.99 14.57
CA ARG A 124 1.84 8.16 15.25
C ARG A 124 2.96 7.66 14.34
N HIS A 125 2.74 7.56 13.03
CA HIS A 125 3.77 7.15 12.07
C HIS A 125 4.60 8.30 11.54
N LEU A 126 4.23 9.55 11.86
CA LEU A 126 4.94 10.73 11.42
C LEU A 126 5.99 11.14 12.44
N SER A 127 7.08 11.70 11.97
CA SER A 127 8.12 12.29 12.81
C SER A 127 8.61 13.57 12.14
N ALA A 128 8.91 14.60 12.91
CA ALA A 128 9.42 15.85 12.34
C ALA A 128 10.68 15.58 11.51
N GLY A 129 10.72 16.13 10.29
CA GLY A 129 11.80 15.92 9.35
C GLY A 129 11.76 14.60 8.56
N SER A 130 10.82 13.69 8.83
CA SER A 130 10.67 12.48 8.02
C SER A 130 10.23 12.83 6.60
N SER A 131 10.61 11.98 5.63
CA SER A 131 10.32 12.20 4.22
C SER A 131 10.07 10.91 3.47
N TRP A 132 9.17 10.93 2.49
CA TRP A 132 8.81 9.76 1.67
C TRP A 132 8.40 10.19 0.26
N LYS A 133 8.36 9.22 -0.65
CA LYS A 133 7.79 9.41 -1.99
C LYS A 133 6.33 9.03 -1.99
N SER A 134 5.51 9.78 -2.72
CA SER A 134 4.07 9.57 -2.81
C SER A 134 3.61 9.46 -4.26
N THR A 135 2.56 8.66 -4.46
CA THR A 135 1.82 8.54 -5.73
C THR A 135 0.46 9.22 -5.66
N ALA A 136 0.25 10.10 -4.68
CA ALA A 136 -1.03 10.75 -4.42
C ALA A 136 -1.55 11.52 -5.62
N TYR A 137 -2.85 11.50 -5.82
CA TYR A 137 -3.57 12.35 -6.76
C TYR A 137 -4.94 12.69 -6.12
N PRO A 138 -5.56 13.84 -6.46
CA PRO A 138 -6.87 14.19 -5.95
C PRO A 138 -7.95 13.27 -6.50
N SER A 139 -8.99 13.04 -5.70
CA SER A 139 -10.23 12.41 -6.17
C SER A 139 -11.33 13.46 -6.18
N GLU A 140 -12.08 13.53 -7.28
CA GLU A 140 -13.20 14.45 -7.50
C GLU A 140 -14.48 13.86 -6.89
N VAL A 141 -14.56 13.86 -5.55
CA VAL A 141 -15.71 13.34 -4.80
C VAL A 141 -16.25 14.34 -3.80
N ASP A 142 -17.57 14.27 -3.58
CA ASP A 142 -18.25 15.06 -2.54
C ASP A 142 -18.17 14.33 -1.20
N PHE A 143 -17.30 14.80 -0.30
CA PHE A 143 -17.11 14.15 0.99
C PHE A 143 -18.32 14.30 1.92
N LEU A 144 -18.89 13.18 2.34
CA LEU A 144 -19.95 13.13 3.33
C LEU A 144 -19.39 13.34 4.74
N ASP A 145 -20.11 14.13 5.53
CA ASP A 145 -19.77 14.31 6.94
C ASP A 145 -19.85 12.98 7.68
N ARG A 146 -18.84 12.73 8.52
CA ARG A 146 -18.69 11.50 9.28
C ARG A 146 -18.16 11.81 10.66
N ALA A 147 -18.62 11.07 11.67
CA ALA A 147 -18.00 11.10 12.98
C ALA A 147 -16.51 10.67 12.90
N PRO A 148 -15.64 11.21 13.76
CA PRO A 148 -14.26 10.75 13.92
C PRO A 148 -14.15 9.23 14.01
N ILE A 149 -13.27 8.64 13.21
CA ILE A 149 -12.88 7.24 13.37
C ILE A 149 -11.82 7.20 14.47
N ASP A 150 -12.10 6.46 15.54
CA ASP A 150 -11.19 6.30 16.66
C ASP A 150 -10.35 5.02 16.48
N PRO A 151 -9.03 5.14 16.22
CA PRO A 151 -8.16 3.98 16.10
C PRO A 151 -7.89 3.28 17.44
N SER A 152 -8.31 3.83 18.58
CA SER A 152 -8.21 3.16 19.88
C SER A 152 -9.24 2.04 20.03
N THR A 153 -10.38 2.19 19.35
CA THR A 153 -11.48 1.22 19.33
C THR A 153 -11.45 0.32 18.10
N ASP A 154 -10.35 0.33 17.35
CA ASP A 154 -10.19 -0.49 16.14
C ASP A 154 -10.05 -1.96 16.52
N THR A 155 -11.14 -2.55 16.99
CA THR A 155 -11.40 -3.96 16.80
C THR A 155 -11.56 -4.09 15.31
N SER A 156 -10.50 -4.48 14.62
CA SER A 156 -10.56 -4.93 13.23
C SER A 156 -11.69 -5.97 13.11
N ALA A 157 -12.87 -5.49 12.76
CA ALA A 157 -14.06 -6.30 12.55
C ALA A 157 -14.03 -6.60 11.05
N PHE A 158 -13.17 -7.54 10.70
CA PHE A 158 -13.29 -8.23 9.44
C PHE A 158 -14.61 -9.02 9.44
N SER A 159 -15.23 -9.22 8.27
CA SER A 159 -16.52 -9.92 8.16
C SER A 159 -16.43 -11.34 8.74
N ASP A 160 -17.55 -11.88 9.21
CA ASP A 160 -17.66 -13.22 9.82
C ASP A 160 -17.19 -14.39 8.92
N ASP A 161 -16.87 -14.13 7.65
CA ASP A 161 -16.19 -15.08 6.74
C ASP A 161 -14.72 -15.36 7.12
N TYR A 162 -14.17 -14.62 8.10
CA TYR A 162 -12.78 -14.70 8.58
C TYR A 162 -12.39 -16.05 9.21
N GLY A 163 -13.36 -16.77 9.80
CA GLY A 163 -13.08 -17.95 10.64
C GLY A 163 -12.85 -19.26 9.88
N ASN A 164 -13.39 -19.40 8.66
CA ASN A 164 -13.48 -20.71 7.99
C ASN A 164 -12.47 -20.91 6.84
N SER A 165 -11.88 -19.84 6.30
CA SER A 165 -10.99 -19.92 5.13
C SER A 165 -9.51 -20.11 5.48
N GLY A 166 -9.15 -19.89 6.75
CA GLY A 166 -7.75 -19.88 7.18
C GLY A 166 -6.89 -18.84 6.46
N GLY A 167 -7.48 -17.84 5.77
CA GLY A 167 -6.75 -16.83 4.99
C GLY A 167 -6.60 -17.15 3.50
N TRP A 168 -7.07 -18.30 3.01
CA TRP A 168 -6.96 -18.63 1.58
C TRP A 168 -8.28 -19.10 0.99
N ILE A 169 -8.43 -18.92 -0.33
CA ILE A 169 -9.50 -19.54 -1.12
C ILE A 169 -8.87 -20.53 -2.09
N SER A 170 -9.38 -21.77 -2.12
CA SER A 170 -9.04 -22.71 -3.19
C SER A 170 -9.78 -22.29 -4.45
N VAL A 171 -9.05 -22.09 -5.54
CA VAL A 171 -9.63 -21.87 -6.87
C VAL A 171 -9.06 -22.88 -7.85
N LYS A 172 -9.87 -23.23 -8.86
CA LYS A 172 -9.39 -24.08 -9.95
C LYS A 172 -8.47 -23.25 -10.85
N SER A 173 -7.27 -23.72 -11.13
CA SER A 173 -6.27 -22.92 -11.87
C SER A 173 -6.75 -22.45 -13.24
N HIS A 174 -7.62 -23.20 -13.92
CA HIS A 174 -8.19 -22.80 -15.22
C HIS A 174 -9.09 -21.56 -15.14
N THR A 175 -9.55 -21.14 -13.95
CA THR A 175 -10.29 -19.88 -13.77
C THR A 175 -9.37 -18.67 -13.75
N LEU A 176 -8.05 -18.88 -13.66
CA LEU A 176 -7.03 -17.86 -13.69
C LEU A 176 -6.48 -17.76 -15.12
N LYS A 177 -6.53 -16.56 -15.73
CA LYS A 177 -6.01 -16.31 -17.08
C LYS A 177 -4.50 -16.02 -17.07
N PRO A 178 -3.73 -16.39 -18.11
CA PRO A 178 -3.75 -17.70 -18.73
C PRO A 178 -3.14 -18.69 -17.74
N SER A 179 -3.87 -19.75 -17.40
CA SER A 179 -3.33 -20.87 -16.66
C SER A 179 -2.12 -21.41 -17.42
N GLU A 180 -0.91 -21.04 -16.99
CA GLU A 180 0.30 -21.58 -17.56
C GLU A 180 0.27 -23.09 -17.31
N SER A 181 0.77 -23.90 -18.25
CA SER A 181 0.70 -25.37 -18.21
C SER A 181 1.33 -26.01 -16.97
N SER A 182 2.02 -25.21 -16.15
CA SER A 182 2.69 -25.59 -14.91
C SER A 182 1.83 -25.49 -13.65
N TRP A 183 0.65 -24.85 -13.70
CA TRP A 183 -0.20 -24.70 -12.52
C TRP A 183 -0.80 -26.05 -12.08
N PRO A 184 -0.91 -26.32 -10.77
CA PRO A 184 -1.70 -27.45 -10.28
C PRO A 184 -3.19 -27.22 -10.53
N ASP A 185 -4.02 -28.27 -10.46
CA ASP A 185 -5.46 -28.18 -10.73
C ASP A 185 -6.19 -27.20 -9.80
N GLU A 186 -5.75 -27.13 -8.54
CA GLU A 186 -6.24 -26.19 -7.53
C GLU A 186 -5.09 -25.39 -6.92
N VAL A 187 -5.32 -24.09 -6.69
CA VAL A 187 -4.37 -23.19 -6.04
C VAL A 187 -5.06 -22.41 -4.92
N PHE A 188 -4.37 -22.30 -3.80
CA PHE A 188 -4.78 -21.49 -2.66
C PHE A 188 -4.33 -20.04 -2.85
N ILE A 189 -5.29 -19.16 -3.08
CA ILE A 189 -5.06 -17.72 -3.26
C ILE A 189 -5.23 -17.00 -1.92
N PRO A 190 -4.30 -16.11 -1.53
CA PRO A 190 -4.50 -15.26 -0.37
C PRO A 190 -5.66 -14.30 -0.64
N ILE A 191 -6.70 -14.34 0.19
CA ILE A 191 -7.91 -13.48 0.03
C ILE A 191 -7.75 -12.10 0.66
N TYR A 192 -6.69 -11.93 1.46
CA TYR A 192 -6.38 -10.71 2.21
C TYR A 192 -5.04 -10.12 1.77
N THR A 193 -4.81 -8.86 2.16
CA THR A 193 -3.52 -8.20 1.93
C THR A 193 -2.43 -8.79 2.81
N GLU A 194 -1.17 -8.50 2.45
CA GLU A 194 0.04 -8.98 3.12
C GLU A 194 0.05 -8.76 4.64
N LYS A 195 -0.70 -7.77 5.15
CA LYS A 195 -0.85 -7.46 6.58
C LYS A 195 -1.50 -8.60 7.39
N SER A 196 -2.29 -9.44 6.73
CA SER A 196 -3.01 -10.55 7.38
C SER A 196 -2.16 -11.83 7.47
N TYR A 197 -0.93 -11.79 6.98
CA TYR A 197 -0.03 -12.93 6.94
C TYR A 197 1.28 -12.58 7.62
N ARG A 198 1.95 -13.60 8.14
CA ARG A 198 3.30 -13.48 8.67
C ARG A 198 4.22 -14.45 7.95
N ARG A 199 5.50 -14.10 7.92
CA ARG A 199 6.53 -14.93 7.31
C ARG A 199 6.92 -16.05 8.28
N ILE A 200 6.75 -17.31 7.88
CA ILE A 200 7.10 -18.49 8.71
C ILE A 200 8.51 -18.99 8.52
N SER A 201 9.08 -18.70 7.36
CA SER A 201 10.43 -19.07 7.00
C SER A 201 11.11 -17.86 6.39
N LYS A 202 12.33 -17.57 6.80
CA LYS A 202 13.15 -16.53 6.17
C LYS A 202 14.38 -17.19 5.60
N ILE A 203 14.40 -17.31 4.28
CA ILE A 203 15.50 -17.83 3.47
C ILE A 203 16.33 -16.63 3.02
N SER A 204 17.64 -16.68 3.17
CA SER A 204 18.53 -15.59 2.77
C SER A 204 19.95 -16.07 2.43
N GLY A 205 20.71 -15.23 1.72
CA GLY A 205 22.11 -15.49 1.41
C GLY A 205 22.30 -16.80 0.64
N ALA A 206 23.19 -17.67 1.14
CA ALA A 206 23.52 -18.94 0.50
C ALA A 206 22.35 -19.93 0.42
N GLU A 207 21.26 -19.71 1.18
CA GLU A 207 20.07 -20.58 1.16
C GLU A 207 19.14 -20.29 -0.02
N LEU A 208 19.32 -19.16 -0.72
CA LEU A 208 18.53 -18.76 -1.90
C LEU A 208 18.96 -19.57 -3.12
N THR A 209 18.66 -20.86 -3.09
CA THR A 209 18.93 -21.81 -4.16
C THR A 209 17.68 -22.07 -4.97
N LYS A 210 17.84 -22.45 -6.25
CA LYS A 210 16.72 -22.85 -7.12
C LYS A 210 15.80 -23.88 -6.44
N ALA A 211 16.39 -24.87 -5.76
CA ALA A 211 15.63 -25.89 -5.03
C ALA A 211 14.69 -25.30 -3.97
N LYS A 212 15.09 -24.23 -3.26
CA LYS A 212 14.23 -23.55 -2.28
C LYS A 212 13.10 -22.75 -2.90
N PHE A 213 13.30 -22.18 -4.09
CA PHE A 213 12.19 -21.57 -4.83
C PHE A 213 11.24 -22.65 -5.36
N ASP A 214 11.76 -23.75 -5.89
CA ASP A 214 10.96 -24.88 -6.39
C ASP A 214 10.10 -25.52 -5.28
N GLU A 215 10.63 -25.65 -4.05
CA GLU A 215 9.88 -26.11 -2.86
C GLU A 215 8.68 -25.22 -2.49
N LEU A 216 8.70 -23.95 -2.92
CA LEU A 216 7.71 -22.93 -2.58
C LEU A 216 6.82 -22.54 -3.76
N LEU A 217 6.94 -23.20 -4.91
CA LEU A 217 6.05 -22.99 -6.04
C LEU A 217 4.59 -23.19 -5.64
N PHE A 218 3.74 -22.29 -6.13
CA PHE A 218 2.30 -22.20 -5.88
C PHE A 218 1.90 -21.97 -4.42
N LYS A 219 2.85 -21.61 -3.55
CA LYS A 219 2.59 -21.17 -2.18
C LYS A 219 2.56 -19.66 -2.10
N THR A 220 1.85 -19.14 -1.10
CA THR A 220 1.92 -17.72 -0.75
C THR A 220 3.27 -17.43 -0.10
N VAL A 221 3.97 -16.41 -0.60
CA VAL A 221 5.33 -16.07 -0.18
C VAL A 221 5.49 -14.57 0.02
N PHE A 222 6.52 -14.21 0.80
CA PHE A 222 7.07 -12.88 0.88
C PHE A 222 8.45 -12.85 0.21
N ALA A 223 8.69 -11.82 -0.61
CA ALA A 223 10.03 -11.52 -1.13
C ALA A 223 10.42 -10.07 -0.80
N LEU A 224 11.72 -9.88 -0.60
CA LEU A 224 12.37 -8.57 -0.62
C LEU A 224 13.53 -8.69 -1.61
N ASP A 225 13.54 -7.85 -2.64
CA ASP A 225 14.63 -7.81 -3.62
C ASP A 225 15.77 -6.87 -3.18
N ARG A 226 16.87 -6.88 -3.93
CA ARG A 226 18.03 -6.01 -3.69
C ARG A 226 17.76 -4.52 -3.91
N ASN A 227 16.70 -4.17 -4.64
CA ASN A 227 16.28 -2.79 -4.88
C ASN A 227 15.35 -2.25 -3.78
N GLY A 228 15.01 -3.08 -2.79
CA GLY A 228 14.14 -2.72 -1.69
C GLY A 228 12.64 -2.91 -1.97
N PHE A 229 12.27 -3.49 -3.11
CA PHE A 229 10.88 -3.82 -3.41
C PHE A 229 10.44 -5.04 -2.62
N LYS A 230 9.27 -4.91 -1.98
CA LYS A 230 8.60 -5.98 -1.27
C LYS A 230 7.48 -6.53 -2.15
N SER A 231 7.36 -7.85 -2.18
CA SER A 231 6.31 -8.54 -2.90
C SER A 231 5.67 -9.60 -2.01
N PHE A 232 4.34 -9.74 -2.16
CA PHE A 232 3.53 -10.71 -1.46
C PHE A 232 2.51 -11.31 -2.44
N GLY A 233 2.36 -12.63 -2.42
CA GLY A 233 1.47 -13.33 -3.33
C GLY A 233 1.91 -14.76 -3.62
N ILE A 234 1.39 -15.36 -4.68
CA ILE A 234 1.67 -16.76 -5.04
C ILE A 234 2.93 -16.84 -5.88
N LEU A 235 3.89 -17.67 -5.47
CA LEU A 235 5.08 -17.94 -6.28
C LEU A 235 4.69 -18.78 -7.52
N VAL A 236 5.09 -18.34 -8.70
CA VAL A 236 4.88 -19.05 -9.96
C VAL A 236 6.18 -19.13 -10.76
N PRO A 237 6.40 -20.19 -11.55
CA PRO A 237 7.49 -20.22 -12.51
C PRO A 237 7.09 -19.43 -13.76
N LYS A 238 8.04 -18.73 -14.41
CA LYS A 238 7.81 -18.02 -15.66
C LYS A 238 9.07 -17.98 -16.52
N ASP A 239 9.07 -18.64 -17.68
CA ASP A 239 10.17 -18.56 -18.69
C ASP A 239 11.59 -18.73 -18.10
N GLY A 240 11.77 -19.66 -17.16
CA GLY A 240 13.06 -19.90 -16.48
C GLY A 240 13.35 -18.98 -15.29
N ARG A 241 12.43 -18.08 -14.97
CA ARG A 241 12.43 -17.17 -13.80
C ARG A 241 11.32 -17.53 -12.81
N TYR A 242 11.25 -16.77 -11.72
CA TYR A 242 10.14 -16.82 -10.77
C TYR A 242 9.36 -15.52 -10.78
N GLY A 243 8.06 -15.62 -10.53
CA GLY A 243 7.15 -14.51 -10.35
C GLY A 243 6.37 -14.63 -9.06
N ILE A 244 6.01 -13.52 -8.46
CA ILE A 244 5.01 -13.46 -7.39
C ILE A 244 3.77 -12.80 -7.97
N LEU A 245 2.66 -13.54 -7.97
CA LEU A 245 1.35 -13.04 -8.35
C LEU A 245 0.61 -12.53 -7.13
N GLY A 246 0.48 -11.21 -7.03
CA GLY A 246 -0.35 -10.54 -6.04
C GLY A 246 -1.80 -10.48 -6.51
N PHE A 247 -2.74 -10.78 -5.61
CA PHE A 247 -4.18 -10.73 -5.90
C PHE A 247 -4.82 -9.57 -5.17
N SER A 248 -5.74 -8.90 -5.85
CA SER A 248 -6.52 -7.77 -5.33
C SER A 248 -7.96 -7.86 -5.83
N LYS A 249 -8.87 -7.09 -5.24
CA LYS A 249 -10.29 -7.05 -5.67
C LYS A 249 -10.47 -6.70 -7.15
N GLY A 250 -9.54 -5.95 -7.75
CA GLY A 250 -9.60 -5.50 -9.15
C GLY A 250 -8.88 -6.40 -10.15
N GLY A 251 -8.25 -7.48 -9.71
CA GLY A 251 -7.44 -8.37 -10.56
C GLY A 251 -6.13 -8.78 -9.89
N TYR A 252 -5.19 -9.28 -10.67
CA TYR A 252 -3.89 -9.71 -10.19
C TYR A 252 -2.76 -8.93 -10.87
N SER A 253 -1.64 -8.79 -10.17
CA SER A 253 -0.40 -8.22 -10.69
C SER A 253 0.74 -9.22 -10.49
N GLY A 254 1.75 -9.17 -11.34
CA GLY A 254 2.92 -10.05 -11.26
C GLY A 254 4.21 -9.26 -11.14
N SER A 255 5.06 -9.66 -10.20
CA SER A 255 6.45 -9.18 -10.09
C SER A 255 7.38 -10.35 -10.37
N TYR A 256 8.23 -10.23 -11.40
CA TYR A 256 9.14 -11.29 -11.84
C TYR A 256 10.58 -10.94 -11.51
N PHE A 257 11.35 -11.93 -11.09
CA PHE A 257 12.72 -11.74 -10.65
C PHE A 257 13.58 -12.97 -10.96
N ASP A 258 14.88 -12.73 -11.10
CA ASP A 258 15.88 -13.78 -11.07
C ASP A 258 16.21 -14.11 -9.61
N PRO A 259 16.41 -15.38 -9.22
CA PRO A 259 16.72 -15.76 -7.82
C PRO A 259 17.89 -14.98 -7.21
N ALA A 260 18.86 -14.58 -8.04
CA ALA A 260 20.03 -13.81 -7.63
C ALA A 260 19.70 -12.40 -7.10
N ASP A 261 18.55 -11.85 -7.50
CA ASP A 261 18.08 -10.51 -7.15
C ASP A 261 17.29 -10.47 -5.84
N VAL A 262 16.95 -11.63 -5.28
CA VAL A 262 16.22 -11.74 -4.03
C VAL A 262 17.18 -11.61 -2.85
N LEU A 263 16.86 -10.74 -1.89
CA LEU A 263 17.61 -10.59 -0.64
C LEU A 263 17.05 -11.50 0.44
N THR A 264 15.72 -11.57 0.55
CA THR A 264 15.04 -12.49 1.47
C THR A 264 13.80 -13.07 0.83
N PHE A 265 13.56 -14.35 1.09
CA PHE A 265 12.42 -15.09 0.58
C PHE A 265 11.77 -15.92 1.68
N GLY A 266 10.51 -16.31 1.54
CA GLY A 266 9.87 -17.07 2.61
C GLY A 266 8.41 -17.38 2.38
N ALA A 267 7.97 -18.53 2.87
CA ALA A 267 6.55 -18.86 2.91
C ALA A 267 5.79 -17.93 3.88
N ALA A 268 4.54 -17.65 3.53
CA ALA A 268 3.58 -16.97 4.36
C ALA A 268 2.70 -17.97 5.10
N GLU A 269 2.34 -17.67 6.33
CA GLU A 269 1.16 -18.26 6.98
C GLU A 269 0.18 -17.15 7.34
N PHE A 270 -1.10 -17.49 7.34
CA PHE A 270 -2.14 -16.61 7.82
C PHE A 270 -1.97 -16.41 9.32
N ASN A 271 -1.96 -15.15 9.73
CA ASN A 271 -1.71 -14.79 11.11
C ASN A 271 -2.99 -14.96 11.94
N ALA A 272 -3.22 -16.16 12.47
CA ALA A 272 -4.35 -16.44 13.38
C ALA A 272 -4.18 -15.87 14.80
N ASN A 273 -3.03 -15.24 15.13
CA ASN A 273 -2.68 -14.86 16.51
C ASN A 273 -2.95 -13.39 16.84
N ASP A 274 -4.21 -12.97 16.77
CA ASP A 274 -4.80 -12.22 17.89
C ASP A 274 -5.66 -13.20 18.71
N THR A 275 -5.05 -13.78 19.74
CA THR A 275 -5.68 -14.78 20.60
C THR A 275 -6.73 -14.19 21.56
N SER A 276 -6.99 -12.88 21.53
CA SER A 276 -8.09 -12.26 22.29
C SER A 276 -9.46 -12.39 21.60
N LYS A 277 -9.52 -12.88 20.36
CA LYS A 277 -10.75 -13.04 19.57
C LYS A 277 -11.03 -14.47 19.09
N ALA A 278 -10.34 -15.48 19.63
CA ALA A 278 -10.62 -16.88 19.32
C ALA A 278 -11.67 -17.45 20.30
N VAL A 279 -12.92 -17.60 19.85
CA VAL A 279 -13.94 -18.37 20.59
C VAL A 279 -13.65 -19.86 20.42
N LYS A 280 -13.46 -20.56 21.55
CA LYS A 280 -13.47 -22.02 21.62
C LYS A 280 -14.92 -22.50 21.71
N PHE A 281 -15.30 -23.46 20.88
CA PHE A 281 -16.56 -24.17 21.07
C PHE A 281 -16.43 -25.21 22.16
N ALA A 282 -17.37 -25.19 23.11
CA ALA A 282 -17.67 -26.37 23.91
C ALA A 282 -18.34 -27.39 22.99
N VAL A 283 -17.81 -28.62 22.99
CA VAL A 283 -18.52 -29.77 22.44
C VAL A 283 -19.52 -30.19 23.51
N GLU A 284 -20.81 -29.94 23.28
CA GLU A 284 -21.85 -30.66 24.01
C GLU A 284 -22.08 -32.02 23.34
N ALA A 285 -22.22 -33.03 24.18
CA ALA A 285 -22.22 -34.46 23.85
C ALA A 285 -23.47 -34.93 23.09
#